data_AF-A0A1G3HMP4-F1
#
_entry.id   AF-A0A1G3HMP4-F1
#
_cell.length_a   1.000
_cell.length_b   1.000
_cell.length_c   1.000
_cell.angle_alpha   90.00
_cell.angle_beta   90.00
_cell.angle_gamma   90.00
#
_symmetry.space_group_name_H-M   'P 1'
#
loop_
_entity.id
_entity.type
_entity.pdbx_description
1 polymer ?
#
loop_
_entity_poly.entity_id
_entity_poly.type
_entity_poly.pdbx_seq_one_letter_code
_entity_poly.pdbx_strand_id
1 'polypeptide(L)'
;MTTISDPARFERAIALFDAANAEDLNLDEGRPKELLYAERMSEMLERFAPDASEAVRLACRAQHIQRWKLPRKDYPMTPEGYQHWRTTLYKFHADLTGKLMQQAGYDDEMIERVKKVVGKRGLKVNPETQLMEDVVDLVFIEHYMLGFAGQKPDYSEEKWLDIIRKTWKKMSESGHAFAVSGKVKLPEPLVPLILKAIG
;
A
#
# COMPACT_ATOMS: atom_id res chain seq x y z
N MET A 1 6.91 -9.18 20.25
CA MET A 1 7.23 -7.77 20.00
C MET A 1 8.55 -7.66 19.26
N THR A 2 8.51 -7.54 17.94
CA THR A 2 9.69 -7.11 17.18
C THR A 2 9.91 -5.65 17.51
N THR A 3 11.01 -5.35 18.21
CA THR A 3 11.32 -4.00 18.66
C THR A 3 11.99 -3.21 17.55
N ILE A 4 11.59 -1.95 17.39
CA ILE A 4 12.35 -0.97 16.61
C ILE A 4 13.75 -0.89 17.25
N SER A 5 14.76 -1.17 16.45
CA SER A 5 16.15 -1.35 16.92
C SER A 5 16.80 -0.04 17.39
N ASP A 6 16.52 1.06 16.69
CA ASP A 6 16.92 2.42 17.04
C ASP A 6 15.73 3.36 16.75
N PRO A 7 14.98 3.78 17.79
CA PRO A 7 13.83 4.66 17.63
C PRO A 7 14.16 5.98 16.93
N ALA A 8 15.32 6.60 17.22
CA ALA A 8 15.67 7.88 16.62
C ALA A 8 15.95 7.73 15.12
N ARG A 9 16.59 6.64 14.70
CA ARG A 9 16.80 6.33 13.27
C ARG A 9 15.48 6.06 12.56
N PHE A 10 14.60 5.28 13.17
CA PHE A 10 13.29 4.97 12.63
C PHE A 10 12.46 6.25 12.42
N GLU A 11 12.35 7.10 13.45
CA GLU A 11 11.62 8.37 13.35
C GLU A 11 12.20 9.32 12.29
N ARG A 12 13.53 9.34 12.13
CA ARG A 12 14.17 10.09 11.03
C ARG A 12 13.74 9.58 9.66
N ALA A 13 13.67 8.27 9.44
CA ALA A 13 13.23 7.71 8.17
C ALA A 13 11.75 8.01 7.90
N ILE A 14 10.88 7.89 8.91
CA ILE A 14 9.46 8.25 8.80
C ILE A 14 9.32 9.74 8.42
N ALA A 15 10.02 10.63 9.10
CA ALA A 15 9.99 12.07 8.80
C ALA A 15 10.48 12.38 7.38
N LEU A 16 11.51 11.69 6.87
CA LEU A 16 11.99 11.84 5.51
C LEU A 16 10.97 11.35 4.47
N PHE A 17 10.30 10.21 4.71
CA PHE A 17 9.23 9.74 3.83
C PHE A 17 8.05 10.70 3.80
N ASP A 18 7.67 11.23 4.98
CA ASP A 18 6.55 12.15 5.11
C ASP A 18 6.84 13.49 4.46
N ALA A 19 8.05 14.04 4.66
CA ALA A 19 8.48 15.26 3.97
C ALA A 19 8.46 15.07 2.45
N ALA A 20 8.95 13.92 1.97
CA ALA A 20 8.90 13.60 0.55
C ALA A 20 7.47 13.53 0.03
N ASN A 21 6.52 12.96 0.78
CA ASN A 21 5.11 12.83 0.41
C ASN A 21 4.29 14.12 0.60
N ALA A 22 4.70 15.01 1.50
CA ALA A 22 4.08 16.31 1.74
C ALA A 22 4.25 17.27 0.55
N GLU A 23 5.18 17.00 -0.37
CA GLU A 23 5.32 17.72 -1.64
C GLU A 23 4.16 17.45 -2.62
N ASP A 24 3.25 16.51 -2.35
CA ASP A 24 2.12 16.23 -3.21
C ASP A 24 1.09 17.38 -3.17
N LEU A 25 0.92 18.07 -4.29
CA LEU A 25 -0.09 19.11 -4.45
C LEU A 25 -1.49 18.55 -4.71
N ASN A 26 -1.62 17.26 -5.03
CA ASN A 26 -2.92 16.61 -5.12
C ASN A 26 -3.45 16.37 -3.71
N LEU A 27 -4.68 16.80 -3.46
CA LEU A 27 -5.29 16.69 -2.14
C LEU A 27 -6.33 15.56 -2.09
N ASP A 28 -6.35 14.85 -0.98
CA ASP A 28 -7.44 13.98 -0.53
C ASP A 28 -7.81 14.41 0.88
N GLU A 29 -9.10 14.62 1.15
CA GLU A 29 -9.59 15.16 2.43
C GLU A 29 -8.85 16.44 2.90
N GLY A 30 -8.43 17.29 1.95
CA GLY A 30 -7.71 18.55 2.20
C GLY A 30 -6.23 18.38 2.55
N ARG A 31 -5.65 17.19 2.40
CA ARG A 31 -4.26 16.85 2.77
C ARG A 31 -3.50 16.30 1.56
N PRO A 32 -2.15 16.44 1.51
CA PRO A 32 -1.34 15.81 0.46
C PRO A 32 -1.65 14.32 0.34
N LYS A 33 -2.09 13.90 -0.85
CA LYS A 33 -2.74 12.60 -1.06
C LYS A 33 -1.85 11.42 -0.68
N GLU A 34 -0.61 11.39 -1.14
CA GLU A 34 0.28 10.26 -0.80
C GLU A 34 0.78 10.31 0.66
N LEU A 35 0.77 11.47 1.34
CA LEU A 35 1.04 11.54 2.78
C LEU A 35 -0.11 10.91 3.57
N LEU A 36 -1.36 11.28 3.24
CA LEU A 36 -2.55 10.68 3.84
C LEU A 36 -2.60 9.17 3.60
N TYR A 37 -2.22 8.72 2.40
CA TYR A 37 -2.10 7.29 2.10
C TYR A 37 -1.07 6.59 2.99
N ALA A 38 0.13 7.16 3.14
CA ALA A 38 1.20 6.62 3.97
C ALA A 38 0.78 6.46 5.44
N GLU A 39 0.02 7.41 5.96
CA GLU A 39 -0.55 7.35 7.32
C GLU A 39 -1.59 6.25 7.48
N ARG A 40 -2.55 6.17 6.55
CA ARG A 40 -3.55 5.08 6.52
C ARG A 40 -2.89 3.70 6.48
N MET A 41 -1.78 3.55 5.75
CA MET A 41 -0.98 2.33 5.73
C MET A 41 -0.39 1.98 7.10
N SER A 42 0.18 2.95 7.81
CA SER A 42 0.70 2.76 9.17
C SER A 42 -0.39 2.43 10.18
N GLU A 43 -1.52 3.14 10.14
CA GLU A 43 -2.68 2.92 11.02
C GLU A 43 -3.31 1.55 10.81
N MET A 44 -3.47 1.12 9.55
CA MET A 44 -3.96 -0.22 9.24
C MET A 44 -2.99 -1.30 9.71
N LEU A 45 -1.68 -1.13 9.50
CA LEU A 45 -0.67 -2.08 9.98
C LEU A 45 -0.75 -2.26 11.49
N GLU A 46 -0.93 -1.19 12.25
CA GLU A 46 -1.03 -1.26 13.72
C GLU A 46 -2.27 -2.02 14.18
N ARG A 47 -3.41 -1.89 13.48
CA ARG A 47 -4.62 -2.68 13.78
C ARG A 47 -4.50 -4.14 13.35
N PHE A 48 -3.85 -4.41 12.22
CA PHE A 48 -3.81 -5.74 11.59
C PHE A 48 -2.69 -6.62 12.16
N ALA A 49 -1.49 -6.07 12.32
CA ALA A 49 -0.29 -6.78 12.73
C ALA A 49 0.63 -5.87 13.57
N PRO A 50 0.26 -5.57 14.83
CA PRO A 50 1.04 -4.68 15.71
C PRO A 50 2.45 -5.21 16.02
N ASP A 51 2.69 -6.51 15.88
CA ASP A 51 4.02 -7.11 16.02
C ASP A 51 4.85 -7.13 14.72
N ALA A 52 4.42 -6.42 13.67
CA ALA A 52 5.14 -6.37 12.40
C ALA A 52 6.59 -5.87 12.56
N SER A 53 7.48 -6.42 11.73
CA SER A 53 8.88 -6.06 11.74
C SER A 53 9.12 -4.58 11.42
N GLU A 54 10.25 -4.05 11.87
CA GLU A 54 10.69 -2.70 11.53
C GLU A 54 10.73 -2.49 10.00
N ALA A 55 11.15 -3.52 9.24
CA ALA A 55 11.17 -3.48 7.78
C ALA A 55 9.77 -3.31 7.17
N VAL A 56 8.76 -4.00 7.69
CA VAL A 56 7.37 -3.87 7.21
C VAL A 56 6.80 -2.50 7.59
N ARG A 57 7.10 -2.00 8.80
CA ARG A 57 6.68 -0.66 9.24
C ARG A 57 7.22 0.43 8.31
N LEU A 58 8.52 0.37 7.97
CA LEU A 58 9.15 1.26 6.99
C LEU A 58 8.53 1.11 5.59
N ALA A 59 8.33 -0.13 5.14
CA ALA A 59 7.78 -0.40 3.81
C ALA A 59 6.34 0.10 3.66
N CYS A 60 5.49 -0.09 4.67
CA CYS A 60 4.12 0.43 4.69
C CYS A 60 4.08 1.95 4.59
N ARG A 61 4.92 2.66 5.37
CA ARG A 61 5.00 4.13 5.31
C ARG A 61 5.44 4.61 3.93
N ALA A 62 6.32 3.86 3.25
CA ALA A 62 6.91 4.27 1.97
C ALA A 62 6.28 3.64 0.71
N GLN A 63 5.19 2.89 0.83
CA GLN A 63 4.69 1.99 -0.24
C GLN A 63 4.35 2.71 -1.57
N HIS A 64 3.86 3.95 -1.51
CA HIS A 64 3.59 4.82 -2.68
C HIS A 64 4.40 6.12 -2.63
N ILE A 65 5.59 6.10 -2.05
CA ILE A 65 6.41 7.31 -1.89
C ILE A 65 6.59 8.06 -3.22
N GLN A 66 6.22 9.34 -3.24
CA GLN A 66 6.25 10.22 -4.42
C GLN A 66 5.54 9.70 -5.68
N ARG A 67 4.50 8.88 -5.53
CA ARG A 67 3.80 8.25 -6.67
C ARG A 67 3.25 9.22 -7.71
N TRP A 68 2.77 10.41 -7.31
CA TRP A 68 2.22 11.40 -8.23
C TRP A 68 3.23 11.89 -9.29
N LYS A 69 4.55 11.73 -9.05
CA LYS A 69 5.60 12.08 -10.00
C LYS A 69 5.65 11.16 -11.23
N LEU A 70 4.97 10.01 -11.19
CA LEU A 70 4.85 9.07 -12.31
C LEU A 70 3.38 8.75 -12.58
N PRO A 71 2.60 9.68 -13.15
CA PRO A 71 1.16 9.51 -13.29
C PRO A 71 0.81 8.50 -14.39
N ARG A 72 -0.27 7.73 -14.19
CA ARG A 72 -0.73 6.70 -15.15
C ARG A 72 -0.98 7.24 -16.56
N LYS A 73 -1.37 8.51 -16.68
CA LYS A 73 -1.72 9.15 -17.96
C LYS A 73 -0.54 9.28 -18.92
N ASP A 74 0.69 9.20 -18.42
CA ASP A 74 1.91 9.32 -19.23
C ASP A 74 2.30 8.00 -19.92
N TYR A 75 1.49 6.95 -19.73
CA TYR A 75 1.70 5.61 -20.30
C TYR A 75 0.50 5.22 -21.19
N PRO A 76 0.68 4.38 -22.24
CA PRO A 76 -0.41 3.94 -23.10
C PRO A 76 -1.57 3.31 -22.31
N MET A 77 -2.83 3.63 -22.65
CA MET A 77 -4.04 3.09 -21.99
C MET A 77 -4.37 1.65 -22.42
N THR A 78 -3.35 0.79 -22.46
CA THR A 78 -3.45 -0.64 -22.76
C THR A 78 -3.04 -1.47 -21.53
N PRO A 79 -3.34 -2.79 -21.52
CA PRO A 79 -2.84 -3.69 -20.49
C PRO A 79 -1.31 -3.65 -20.34
N GLU A 80 -0.57 -3.64 -21.45
CA GLU A 80 0.90 -3.61 -21.47
C GLU A 80 1.42 -2.29 -20.90
N GLY A 81 0.82 -1.16 -21.31
CA GLY A 81 1.15 0.15 -20.76
C GLY A 81 0.89 0.25 -19.26
N TYR A 82 -0.19 -0.36 -18.77
CA TYR A 82 -0.46 -0.48 -17.34
C TYR A 82 0.59 -1.32 -16.61
N GLN A 83 1.00 -2.47 -17.17
CA GLN A 83 2.05 -3.29 -16.57
C GLN A 83 3.39 -2.56 -16.53
N HIS A 84 3.76 -1.87 -17.60
CA HIS A 84 5.00 -1.09 -17.66
C HIS A 84 5.02 0.06 -16.64
N TRP A 85 3.92 0.79 -16.52
CA TRP A 85 3.76 1.83 -15.49
C TRP A 85 3.92 1.23 -14.08
N ARG A 86 3.22 0.14 -13.80
CA ARG A 86 3.20 -0.51 -12.48
C ARG A 86 4.58 -1.02 -12.07
N THR A 87 5.31 -1.67 -12.97
CA THR A 87 6.66 -2.16 -12.66
C THR A 87 7.67 -1.02 -12.51
N THR A 88 7.49 0.06 -13.28
CA THR A 88 8.29 1.30 -13.10
C THR A 88 8.06 1.91 -11.72
N LEU A 89 6.81 2.00 -11.26
CA LEU A 89 6.48 2.47 -9.92
C LEU A 89 7.15 1.63 -8.82
N TYR A 90 7.10 0.30 -8.93
CA TYR A 90 7.73 -0.59 -7.93
C TYR A 90 9.24 -0.31 -7.79
N LYS A 91 9.94 -0.13 -8.91
CA LYS A 91 11.36 0.21 -8.90
C LYS A 91 11.59 1.61 -8.32
N PHE A 92 10.84 2.60 -8.78
CA PHE A 92 10.95 3.98 -8.34
C PHE A 92 10.75 4.10 -6.81
N HIS A 93 9.68 3.52 -6.27
CA HIS A 93 9.42 3.54 -4.84
C HIS A 93 10.53 2.87 -4.05
N ALA A 94 10.96 1.66 -4.45
CA ALA A 94 12.04 0.98 -3.75
C ALA A 94 13.34 1.80 -3.76
N ASP A 95 13.75 2.33 -4.90
CA ASP A 95 14.99 3.10 -5.03
C ASP A 95 14.94 4.40 -4.22
N LEU A 96 13.82 5.12 -4.22
CA LEU A 96 13.65 6.34 -3.42
C LEU A 96 13.63 6.04 -1.92
N THR A 97 12.88 5.02 -1.49
CA THR A 97 12.85 4.58 -0.09
C THR A 97 14.25 4.23 0.41
N GLY A 98 15.02 3.47 -0.37
CA GLY A 98 16.39 3.12 0.01
C GLY A 98 17.31 4.32 0.16
N LYS A 99 17.21 5.32 -0.73
CA LYS A 99 17.99 6.57 -0.63
C LYS A 99 17.67 7.34 0.64
N LEU A 100 16.39 7.45 1.01
CA LEU A 100 15.98 8.17 2.21
C LEU A 100 16.32 7.40 3.49
N MET A 101 16.24 6.06 3.47
CA MET A 101 16.72 5.22 4.56
C MET A 101 18.25 5.35 4.78
N GLN A 102 19.02 5.44 3.71
CA GLN A 102 20.46 5.68 3.80
C GLN A 102 20.76 7.02 4.49
N GLN A 103 19.99 8.07 4.18
CA GLN A 103 20.09 9.38 4.84
C GLN A 103 19.70 9.31 6.33
N ALA A 104 18.73 8.47 6.68
CA ALA A 104 18.34 8.26 8.09
C ALA A 104 19.41 7.49 8.91
N GLY A 105 20.30 6.75 8.23
CA GLY A 105 21.39 5.97 8.83
C GLY A 105 21.13 4.46 8.87
N TYR A 106 20.30 3.92 7.99
CA TYR A 106 20.15 2.47 7.83
C TYR A 106 21.33 1.88 7.05
N ASP A 107 21.64 0.61 7.33
CA ASP A 107 22.61 -0.18 6.59
C ASP A 107 22.00 -0.77 5.30
N ASP A 108 22.87 -1.25 4.41
CA ASP A 108 22.48 -1.83 3.13
C ASP A 108 21.60 -3.08 3.27
N GLU A 109 21.78 -3.85 4.34
CA GLU A 109 20.99 -5.07 4.57
C GLU A 109 19.52 -4.73 4.84
N MET A 110 19.27 -3.80 5.78
CA MET A 110 17.92 -3.34 6.08
C MET A 110 17.31 -2.60 4.88
N ILE A 111 18.10 -1.79 4.17
CA ILE A 111 17.65 -1.09 2.95
C ILE A 111 17.19 -2.10 1.90
N GLU A 112 17.98 -3.14 1.59
CA GLU A 112 17.60 -4.12 0.59
C GLU A 112 16.39 -4.97 1.01
N ARG A 113 16.25 -5.25 2.31
CA ARG A 113 15.06 -5.91 2.87
C ARG A 113 13.81 -5.05 2.62
N VAL A 114 13.82 -3.77 2.98
CA VAL A 114 12.69 -2.85 2.74
C VAL A 114 12.40 -2.67 1.25
N LYS A 115 13.44 -2.53 0.42
CA LYS A 115 13.30 -2.44 -1.05
C LYS A 115 12.63 -3.68 -1.65
N LYS A 116 12.86 -4.88 -1.12
CA LYS A 116 12.15 -6.10 -1.55
C LYS A 116 10.66 -5.97 -1.31
N VAL A 117 10.28 -5.53 -0.11
CA VAL A 117 8.88 -5.36 0.29
C VAL A 117 8.20 -4.26 -0.54
N VAL A 118 8.74 -3.05 -0.56
CA VAL A 118 8.20 -1.89 -1.32
C VAL A 118 8.08 -2.20 -2.80
N GLY A 119 9.08 -2.86 -3.38
CA GLY A 119 9.08 -3.29 -4.79
C GLY A 119 8.18 -4.49 -5.10
N LYS A 120 7.38 -4.96 -4.13
CA LYS A 120 6.46 -6.11 -4.25
C LYS A 120 7.16 -7.40 -4.71
N ARG A 121 8.43 -7.60 -4.34
CA ARG A 121 9.24 -8.75 -4.77
C ARG A 121 8.95 -9.97 -3.88
N GLY A 122 8.50 -11.07 -4.50
CA GLY A 122 8.23 -12.32 -3.80
C GLY A 122 6.87 -12.36 -3.10
N LEU A 123 5.84 -11.70 -3.62
CA LEU A 123 4.46 -11.87 -3.13
C LEU A 123 4.09 -13.37 -3.07
N LYS A 124 3.34 -13.79 -2.03
CA LYS A 124 3.04 -15.20 -1.69
C LYS A 124 4.23 -16.07 -1.25
N VAL A 125 5.46 -15.58 -1.30
CA VAL A 125 6.67 -16.33 -0.90
C VAL A 125 7.41 -15.66 0.26
N ASN A 126 7.58 -14.34 0.19
CA ASN A 126 8.18 -13.51 1.23
C ASN A 126 7.08 -13.05 2.21
N PRO A 127 7.13 -13.45 3.50
CA PRO A 127 6.12 -13.09 4.49
C PRO A 127 5.94 -11.58 4.69
N GLU A 128 7.00 -10.79 4.61
CA GLU A 128 6.94 -9.32 4.78
C GLU A 128 6.30 -8.63 3.59
N THR A 129 6.58 -9.14 2.39
CA THR A 129 5.91 -8.66 1.17
C THR A 129 4.44 -9.02 1.17
N GLN A 130 4.11 -10.23 1.62
CA GLN A 130 2.72 -10.65 1.81
C GLN A 130 2.00 -9.76 2.84
N LEU A 131 2.63 -9.52 3.98
CA LEU A 131 2.05 -8.71 5.06
C LEU A 131 1.78 -7.27 4.58
N MET A 132 2.70 -6.65 3.84
CA MET A 132 2.45 -5.33 3.26
C MET A 132 1.35 -5.36 2.17
N GLU A 133 1.25 -6.41 1.36
CA GLU A 133 0.14 -6.54 0.39
C GLU A 133 -1.21 -6.64 1.10
N ASP A 134 -1.30 -7.41 2.18
CA ASP A 134 -2.52 -7.50 3.00
C ASP A 134 -2.93 -6.10 3.49
N VAL A 135 -1.99 -5.32 4.04
CA VAL A 135 -2.25 -3.94 4.47
C VAL A 135 -2.70 -3.05 3.30
N VAL A 136 -2.05 -3.14 2.14
CA VAL A 136 -2.46 -2.36 0.94
C VAL A 136 -3.90 -2.68 0.54
N ASP A 137 -4.26 -3.96 0.48
CA ASP A 137 -5.58 -4.38 0.05
C ASP A 137 -6.66 -4.00 1.09
N LEU A 138 -6.35 -4.09 2.40
CA LEU A 138 -7.22 -3.64 3.48
C LEU A 138 -7.45 -2.12 3.44
N VAL A 139 -6.37 -1.34 3.27
CA VAL A 139 -6.45 0.13 3.11
C VAL A 139 -7.26 0.50 1.87
N PHE A 140 -7.06 -0.22 0.77
CA PHE A 140 -7.86 -0.02 -0.45
C PHE A 140 -9.34 -0.26 -0.19
N ILE A 141 -9.71 -1.36 0.45
CA ILE A 141 -11.11 -1.68 0.78
C ILE A 141 -11.73 -0.57 1.64
N GLU A 142 -11.06 -0.14 2.70
CA GLU A 142 -11.61 0.78 3.69
C GLU A 142 -11.72 2.23 3.20
N HIS A 143 -10.70 2.73 2.48
CA HIS A 143 -10.61 4.15 2.16
C HIS A 143 -10.82 4.49 0.69
N TYR A 144 -10.50 3.58 -0.24
CA TYR A 144 -10.35 3.94 -1.66
C TYR A 144 -11.32 3.22 -2.59
N MET A 145 -11.85 2.05 -2.21
CA MET A 145 -12.69 1.23 -3.09
C MET A 145 -13.96 1.96 -3.52
N LEU A 146 -14.63 2.67 -2.59
CA LEU A 146 -15.84 3.43 -2.91
C LEU A 146 -15.57 4.59 -3.86
N GLY A 147 -14.51 5.37 -3.61
CA GLY A 147 -14.09 6.46 -4.49
C GLY A 147 -13.67 5.96 -5.87
N PHE A 148 -12.98 4.81 -5.94
CA PHE A 148 -12.64 4.15 -7.19
C PHE A 148 -13.89 3.68 -7.95
N ALA A 149 -14.91 3.20 -7.23
CA ALA A 149 -16.18 2.83 -7.84
C ALA A 149 -16.92 4.01 -8.47
N GLY A 150 -16.96 5.15 -7.78
CA GLY A 150 -17.55 6.38 -8.33
C GLY A 150 -16.85 6.90 -9.60
N GLN A 151 -15.57 6.57 -9.81
CA GLN A 151 -14.81 6.95 -11.01
C GLN A 151 -15.03 6.01 -12.21
N LYS A 152 -15.73 4.89 -12.03
CA LYS A 152 -15.96 3.85 -13.03
C LYS A 152 -17.45 3.47 -13.12
N PRO A 153 -18.34 4.44 -13.41
CA PRO A 153 -19.77 4.17 -13.52
C PRO A 153 -20.13 3.25 -14.70
N ASP A 154 -19.22 3.08 -15.65
CA ASP A 154 -19.33 2.23 -16.83
C ASP A 154 -19.00 0.75 -16.55
N TYR A 155 -18.44 0.43 -15.37
CA TYR A 155 -18.10 -0.95 -15.04
C TYR A 155 -19.34 -1.75 -14.67
N SER A 156 -19.51 -2.90 -15.34
CA SER A 156 -20.54 -3.88 -15.00
C SER A 156 -20.31 -4.48 -13.61
N GLU A 157 -21.36 -5.03 -13.02
CA GLU A 157 -21.25 -5.80 -11.78
C GLU A 157 -20.22 -6.93 -11.89
N GLU A 158 -20.20 -7.66 -13.02
CA GLU A 158 -19.22 -8.73 -13.27
C GLU A 158 -17.78 -8.20 -13.24
N LYS A 159 -17.55 -7.03 -13.82
CA LYS A 159 -16.24 -6.38 -13.79
C LYS A 159 -15.81 -6.03 -12.37
N TRP A 160 -16.74 -5.56 -11.54
CA TRP A 160 -16.48 -5.29 -10.14
C TRP A 160 -16.22 -6.55 -9.32
N LEU A 161 -16.98 -7.61 -9.53
CA LEU A 161 -16.74 -8.90 -8.90
C LEU A 161 -15.34 -9.42 -9.23
N ASP A 162 -14.91 -9.31 -10.49
CA ASP A 162 -13.54 -9.67 -10.90
C ASP A 162 -12.47 -8.83 -10.18
N ILE A 163 -12.67 -7.51 -10.04
CA ILE A 163 -11.75 -6.64 -9.31
C ILE A 163 -11.66 -7.02 -7.83
N ILE A 164 -12.80 -7.21 -7.16
CA ILE A 164 -12.83 -7.58 -5.74
C ILE A 164 -12.18 -8.95 -5.53
N ARG A 165 -12.48 -9.93 -6.39
CA ARG A 165 -11.83 -11.26 -6.36
C ARG A 165 -10.33 -11.18 -6.58
N LYS A 166 -9.86 -10.29 -7.46
CA LYS A 166 -8.42 -10.07 -7.69
C LYS A 166 -7.73 -9.45 -6.48
N THR A 167 -8.36 -8.49 -5.81
CA THR A 167 -7.88 -7.95 -4.53
C THR A 167 -7.83 -9.07 -3.49
N TRP A 168 -8.94 -9.81 -3.31
CA TRP A 168 -9.02 -10.91 -2.35
C TRP A 168 -7.95 -11.98 -2.58
N LYS A 169 -7.72 -12.42 -3.82
CA LYS A 169 -6.72 -13.45 -4.14
C LYS A 169 -5.29 -13.08 -3.74
N LYS A 170 -4.95 -11.79 -3.67
CA LYS A 170 -3.61 -11.35 -3.26
C LYS A 170 -3.41 -11.42 -1.76
N MET A 171 -4.47 -11.21 -0.99
CA MET A 171 -4.43 -11.27 0.47
C MET A 171 -4.14 -12.69 0.98
N SER A 172 -3.59 -12.77 2.19
CA SER A 172 -3.45 -14.00 2.97
C SER A 172 -4.77 -14.38 3.67
N GLU A 173 -4.81 -15.59 4.24
CA GLU A 173 -5.95 -16.04 5.05
C GLU A 173 -6.19 -15.14 6.28
N SER A 174 -5.13 -14.64 6.92
CA SER A 174 -5.26 -13.68 8.03
C SER A 174 -5.80 -12.34 7.54
N GLY A 175 -5.38 -11.88 6.36
CA GLY A 175 -5.94 -10.70 5.70
C GLY A 175 -7.43 -10.85 5.43
N HIS A 176 -7.87 -12.02 4.91
CA HIS A 176 -9.28 -12.33 4.70
C HIS A 176 -10.08 -12.29 6.00
N ALA A 177 -9.60 -12.99 7.03
CA ALA A 177 -10.24 -13.04 8.34
C ALA A 177 -10.36 -11.63 8.95
N PHE A 178 -9.32 -10.80 8.82
CA PHE A 178 -9.34 -9.43 9.32
C PHE A 178 -10.35 -8.55 8.58
N ALA A 179 -10.41 -8.65 7.25
CA ALA A 179 -11.35 -7.89 6.42
C ALA A 179 -12.82 -8.10 6.80
N VAL A 180 -13.20 -9.31 7.23
CA VAL A 180 -14.58 -9.64 7.64
C VAL A 180 -14.80 -9.61 9.16
N SER A 181 -13.77 -9.30 9.96
CA SER A 181 -13.86 -9.31 11.43
C SER A 181 -14.64 -8.14 12.04
N GLY A 182 -15.04 -7.15 11.23
CA GLY A 182 -15.62 -5.88 11.70
C GLY A 182 -14.58 -4.84 12.15
N LYS A 183 -13.27 -5.16 12.10
CA LYS A 183 -12.18 -4.22 12.41
C LYS A 183 -11.80 -3.30 11.25
N VAL A 184 -12.31 -3.59 10.06
CA VAL A 184 -12.17 -2.81 8.83
C VAL A 184 -13.52 -2.21 8.51
N LYS A 185 -13.60 -0.89 8.30
CA LYS A 185 -14.83 -0.28 7.83
C LYS A 185 -15.04 -0.61 6.36
N LEU A 186 -15.96 -1.52 6.08
CA LEU A 186 -16.34 -1.83 4.70
C LEU A 186 -17.16 -0.67 4.10
N PRO A 187 -16.99 -0.36 2.81
CA PRO A 187 -17.79 0.66 2.13
C PRO A 187 -19.25 0.19 2.01
N GLU A 188 -20.15 0.77 2.80
CA GLU A 188 -21.54 0.33 2.97
C GLU A 188 -22.26 0.02 1.64
N PRO A 189 -22.21 0.89 0.60
CA PRO A 189 -22.89 0.61 -0.67
C PRO A 189 -22.35 -0.62 -1.43
N LEU A 190 -21.11 -1.03 -1.16
CA LEU A 190 -20.44 -2.14 -1.84
C LEU A 190 -20.41 -3.43 -1.02
N VAL A 191 -20.89 -3.43 0.23
CA VAL A 191 -20.90 -4.63 1.09
C VAL A 191 -21.59 -5.83 0.41
N PRO A 192 -22.78 -5.72 -0.22
CA PRO A 192 -23.40 -6.86 -0.91
C PRO A 192 -22.51 -7.44 -2.02
N LEU A 193 -21.80 -6.58 -2.74
CA LEU A 193 -20.92 -6.97 -3.84
C LEU A 193 -19.64 -7.64 -3.33
N ILE A 194 -19.08 -7.14 -2.23
CA ILE A 194 -17.93 -7.75 -1.55
C ILE A 194 -18.29 -9.15 -1.08
N LEU A 195 -19.42 -9.31 -0.38
CA LEU A 195 -19.87 -10.61 0.12
C LEU A 195 -20.14 -11.61 -1.03
N LYS A 196 -20.74 -11.14 -2.14
CA LYS A 196 -20.94 -11.94 -3.36
C LYS A 196 -19.63 -12.33 -4.05
N ALA A 197 -18.58 -11.53 -3.92
CA ALA A 197 -17.30 -11.80 -4.55
C ALA A 197 -16.49 -12.87 -3.80
N ILE A 198 -16.64 -12.96 -2.47
CA ILE A 198 -15.84 -13.81 -1.59
C ILE A 198 -16.54 -15.10 -1.15
N GLY A 199 -17.87 -15.16 -1.27
CA GLY A 199 -18.67 -16.39 -1.13
C GLY A 199 -18.66 -17.23 -2.40
#